data_AF-A0A151NDC2-F1
#
_entry.id   AF-A0A151NDC2-F1
#
_cell.length_a   1.000
_cell.length_b   1.000
_cell.length_c   1.000
_cell.angle_alpha   90.00
_cell.angle_beta   90.00
_cell.angle_gamma   90.00
#
_symmetry.space_group_name_H-M   'P 1'
#
loop_
_entity.id
_entity.type
_entity.pdbx_description
1 polymer ?
#
loop_
_entity_poly.entity_id
_entity_poly.type
_entity_poly.pdbx_seq_one_letter_code
_entity_poly.pdbx_strand_id
1 'polypeptide(L)'
;MNFINTELFHYYEDRGSSLYYFQFWTGLSYYSEIRKWIWADGTILSSGLIQLPDPSHGTDAGGACVYLQVGAVKLGRCEEALFCICEKMKKPVRKN
;
A
#
# COMPACT_ATOMS: atom_id res chain seq x y z
N MET A 1 6.96 10.12 1.90
CA MET A 1 7.18 8.68 2.15
C MET A 1 7.96 8.35 3.43
N ASN A 2 8.77 9.26 4.00
CA ASN A 2 9.68 8.93 5.10
C ASN A 2 9.00 8.38 6.37
N PHE A 3 7.88 8.96 6.80
CA PHE A 3 7.18 8.46 8.00
C PHE A 3 6.70 7.01 7.84
N ILE A 4 5.99 6.71 6.74
CA ILE A 4 5.44 5.36 6.48
C ILE A 4 6.58 4.35 6.38
N ASN A 5 7.66 4.68 5.67
CA ASN A 5 8.80 3.77 5.55
C ASN A 5 9.43 3.49 6.91
N THR A 6 9.69 4.51 7.72
CA THR A 6 10.22 4.35 9.08
C THR A 6 9.32 3.44 9.93
N GLU A 7 8.00 3.66 9.89
CA GLU A 7 7.06 2.85 10.66
C GLU A 7 7.07 1.38 10.21
N LEU A 8 7.11 1.12 8.90
CA LEU A 8 7.15 -0.23 8.34
C LEU A 8 8.39 -1.04 8.77
N PHE A 9 9.53 -0.40 9.01
CA PHE A 9 10.74 -1.08 9.50
C PHE A 9 10.57 -1.67 10.90
N HIS A 10 9.62 -1.17 11.70
CA HIS A 10 9.37 -1.68 13.05
C HIS A 10 8.57 -2.99 13.06
N TYR A 11 7.93 -3.37 11.95
CA TYR A 11 7.10 -4.57 11.85
C TYR A 11 7.85 -5.68 11.11
N TYR A 12 8.60 -6.48 11.86
CA TYR A 12 9.33 -7.62 11.35
C TYR A 12 9.26 -8.82 12.29
N GLU A 13 9.57 -9.99 11.74
CA GLU A 13 9.77 -11.24 12.45
C GLU A 13 11.21 -11.70 12.20
N ASP A 14 11.93 -12.01 13.28
CA ASP A 14 13.24 -12.68 13.20
C ASP A 14 13.03 -14.17 12.95
N ARG A 15 13.44 -14.64 11.76
CA ARG A 15 13.36 -16.05 11.37
C ARG A 15 14.72 -16.76 11.49
N GLY A 16 15.62 -16.22 12.31
CA GLY A 16 16.96 -16.73 12.58
C GLY A 16 17.97 -16.38 11.48
N SER A 17 17.72 -16.82 10.24
CA SER A 17 18.62 -16.55 9.10
C SER A 17 18.29 -15.29 8.31
N SER A 18 17.10 -14.71 8.53
CA SER A 18 16.65 -13.51 7.83
C SER A 18 15.56 -12.78 8.62
N LEU A 19 15.48 -11.46 8.39
CA LEU A 19 14.38 -10.64 8.85
C LEU A 19 13.26 -10.69 7.83
N TYR A 20 12.08 -11.13 8.26
CA TYR A 20 10.87 -11.03 7.46
C TYR A 20 10.10 -9.78 7.85
N TYR A 21 10.07 -8.79 6.96
CA TYR A 21 9.29 -7.57 7.17
C TYR A 21 7.87 -7.77 6.66
N PHE A 22 6.90 -7.38 7.48
CA PHE A 22 5.49 -7.54 7.16
C PHE A 22 5.06 -6.68 5.97
N GLN A 23 4.03 -7.17 5.30
CA GLN A 23 3.43 -6.55 4.13
C GLN A 23 2.11 -5.91 4.54
N PHE A 24 1.88 -4.71 4.04
CA PHE A 24 0.72 -3.93 4.42
C PHE A 24 -0.02 -3.45 3.18
N TRP A 25 -1.26 -3.90 3.01
CA TRP A 25 -2.19 -3.35 2.05
C TRP A 25 -2.38 -1.85 2.27
N THR A 26 -2.45 -1.14 1.15
CA THR A 26 -2.91 0.24 1.07
C THR A 26 -4.34 0.28 0.54
N GLY A 27 -4.94 1.47 0.50
CA GLY A 27 -6.22 1.66 -0.19
C GLY A 27 -6.14 1.69 -1.72
N LEU A 28 -4.97 1.50 -2.34
CA LEU A 28 -4.79 1.63 -3.79
C LEU A 28 -4.93 0.28 -4.50
N SER A 29 -5.71 0.27 -5.58
CA SER A 29 -5.91 -0.91 -6.42
C SER A 29 -5.96 -0.55 -7.91
N TYR A 30 -5.61 -1.50 -8.76
CA TYR A 30 -5.71 -1.40 -10.21
C TYR A 30 -6.93 -2.18 -10.70
N TYR A 31 -7.87 -1.46 -11.30
CA TYR A 31 -9.04 -2.03 -11.95
C TYR A 31 -8.72 -2.29 -13.42
N SER A 32 -8.56 -3.56 -13.77
CA SER A 32 -8.21 -4.04 -15.12
C SER A 32 -9.25 -3.64 -16.17
N GLU A 33 -10.55 -3.74 -15.83
CA GLU A 33 -11.68 -3.47 -16.74
C GLU A 33 -11.65 -2.05 -17.33
N ILE A 34 -11.32 -1.06 -16.49
CA ILE A 34 -11.27 0.35 -16.87
C ILE A 34 -9.85 0.90 -16.97
N ARG A 35 -8.85 0.04 -16.75
CA ARG A 35 -7.41 0.35 -16.79
C ARG A 35 -7.02 1.55 -15.92
N LYS A 36 -7.54 1.62 -14.69
CA LYS A 36 -7.30 2.75 -13.78
C LYS A 36 -6.86 2.32 -12.40
N TRP A 37 -6.01 3.14 -11.81
CA TRP A 37 -5.70 3.13 -10.39
C TRP A 37 -6.77 3.88 -9.61
N ILE A 38 -7.29 3.27 -8.54
CA ILE A 38 -8.35 3.83 -7.70
C ILE A 38 -7.96 3.69 -6.22
N TRP A 39 -8.10 4.79 -5.49
CA TRP A 39 -8.09 4.78 -4.03
C TRP A 39 -9.46 4.41 -3.47
N ALA A 40 -9.48 3.58 -2.43
CA ALA A 40 -10.70 3.15 -1.74
C ALA A 40 -11.52 4.31 -1.14
N ASP A 41 -10.90 5.47 -0.87
CA ASP A 41 -11.56 6.67 -0.36
C ASP A 41 -12.05 7.63 -1.46
N GLY A 42 -11.85 7.28 -2.74
CA GLY A 42 -12.25 8.09 -3.89
C GLY A 42 -11.39 9.33 -4.14
N THR A 43 -10.29 9.51 -3.42
CA THR A 43 -9.38 10.64 -3.64
C THR A 43 -8.66 10.51 -4.98
N ILE A 44 -8.31 11.67 -5.56
CA ILE A 44 -7.60 11.72 -6.84
C ILE A 44 -6.15 11.30 -6.61
N LEU A 45 -5.65 10.43 -7.48
CA LEU A 45 -4.25 10.03 -7.49
C LEU A 45 -3.36 11.25 -7.78
N SER A 46 -2.60 11.68 -6.78
CA SER A 46 -1.65 12.78 -6.93
C SER A 46 -0.32 12.28 -7.52
N SER A 47 0.19 12.99 -8.53
CA SER A 47 1.49 12.72 -9.11
C SER A 47 2.60 12.96 -8.07
N GLY A 48 3.42 11.94 -7.79
CA GLY A 48 4.61 12.06 -6.94
C GLY A 48 4.49 11.49 -5.53
N LEU A 49 3.33 10.95 -5.15
CA LEU A 49 3.14 10.34 -3.84
C LEU A 49 3.73 8.92 -3.77
N ILE A 50 3.59 8.16 -4.87
CA ILE A 50 3.99 6.76 -4.99
C ILE A 50 4.39 6.52 -6.45
N GLN A 51 5.52 5.85 -6.68
CA GLN A 51 5.83 5.34 -8.02
C GLN A 51 5.00 4.08 -8.26
N LEU A 52 4.03 4.18 -9.19
CA LEU A 52 3.09 3.10 -9.44
C LEU A 52 3.81 1.94 -10.13
N PRO A 53 3.66 0.70 -9.63
CA PRO A 53 4.20 -0.47 -10.28
C PRO A 53 3.48 -0.70 -11.62
N ASP A 54 4.16 -1.34 -12.58
CA ASP A 54 3.53 -1.69 -13.85
C ASP A 54 2.50 -2.83 -13.64
N PRO A 55 1.20 -2.58 -13.91
CA PRO A 55 0.16 -3.60 -13.73
C PRO A 55 0.26 -4.74 -14.75
N SER A 56 1.06 -4.63 -15.81
CA SER A 56 1.27 -5.72 -16.78
C SER A 56 1.95 -6.96 -16.17
N HIS A 57 2.63 -6.79 -15.03
CA HIS A 57 3.39 -7.84 -14.36
C HIS A 57 2.67 -8.45 -13.14
N GLY A 58 1.50 -7.94 -12.75
CA GLY A 58 0.84 -8.27 -11.49
C GLY A 58 -0.64 -8.61 -11.66
N THR A 59 -0.90 -9.91 -11.63
CA THR A 59 -2.16 -10.60 -11.29
C THR A 59 -3.30 -10.56 -12.30
N ASP A 60 -3.97 -11.71 -12.39
CA ASP A 60 -4.93 -12.16 -13.40
C ASP A 60 -6.12 -11.22 -13.65
N ALA A 61 -7.06 -11.63 -14.52
CA ALA A 61 -8.17 -10.84 -15.05
C ALA A 61 -8.95 -9.94 -14.05
N GLY A 62 -8.91 -10.22 -12.74
CA GLY A 62 -9.58 -9.46 -11.68
C GLY A 62 -8.90 -8.17 -11.19
N GLY A 63 -7.66 -7.87 -11.61
CA GLY A 63 -6.92 -6.67 -11.19
C GLY A 63 -5.84 -6.94 -10.13
N ALA A 64 -5.31 -5.88 -9.51
CA ALA A 64 -4.19 -5.96 -8.57
C ALA A 64 -4.34 -5.00 -7.39
N CYS A 65 -3.92 -5.41 -6.19
CA CYS A 65 -3.89 -4.56 -5.01
C CYS A 65 -2.45 -4.13 -4.70
N VAL A 66 -2.29 -2.96 -4.08
CA VAL A 66 -0.97 -2.41 -3.74
C VAL A 66 -0.66 -2.60 -2.26
N TYR A 67 0.47 -3.24 -1.98
CA TYR A 67 1.03 -3.31 -0.64
C TYR A 67 2.40 -2.62 -0.53
N LEU A 68 2.71 -2.22 0.69
CA LEU A 68 4.01 -1.68 1.07
C LEU A 68 4.80 -2.72 1.85
N GLN A 69 6.10 -2.81 1.57
CA GLN A 69 7.05 -3.63 2.32
C GLN A 69 8.41 -2.96 2.31
N VAL A 70 8.89 -2.50 3.47
CA VAL A 70 10.23 -1.88 3.62
C VAL A 70 10.45 -0.74 2.60
N GLY A 71 9.42 0.10 2.43
CA GLY A 71 9.42 1.21 1.49
C GLY A 71 9.36 0.87 0.00
N ALA A 72 9.28 -0.41 -0.36
CA ALA A 72 8.91 -0.83 -1.71
C ALA A 72 7.40 -0.87 -1.88
N VAL A 73 6.95 -0.43 -3.05
CA VAL A 73 5.55 -0.47 -3.49
C VAL A 73 5.42 -1.66 -4.43
N LYS A 74 4.52 -2.59 -4.12
CA LYS A 74 4.40 -3.87 -4.83
C LYS A 74 2.95 -4.20 -5.16
N LEU A 75 2.77 -5.06 -6.15
CA LEU A 75 1.49 -5.63 -6.53
C LEU A 75 1.31 -7.00 -5.90
N GLY A 76 0.09 -7.30 -5.47
CA GLY A 76 -0.31 -8.63 -5.04
C GLY A 76 -1.77 -8.90 -5.36
N ARG A 77 -2.16 -10.16 -5.16
CA ARG A 77 -3.55 -10.58 -5.33
C ARG A 77 -4.39 -10.04 -4.18
N CYS A 78 -5.51 -9.40 -4.50
CA CYS A 78 -6.38 -8.78 -3.51
C CYS A 78 -6.96 -9.76 -2.49
N GLU A 79 -6.95 -11.07 -2.77
CA GLU A 79 -7.43 -12.11 -1.86
C GLU A 79 -6.39 -12.54 -0.81
N GLU A 80 -5.14 -12.10 -0.90
CA GLU A 80 -4.11 -12.46 0.08
C GLU A 80 -4.37 -11.80 1.44
N ALA A 81 -4.22 -12.61 2.49
CA ALA A 81 -4.36 -12.18 3.87
C ALA A 81 -3.10 -11.47 4.36
N LEU A 82 -3.04 -10.15 4.15
CA LEU A 82 -1.98 -9.27 4.65
C LEU A 82 -2.55 -8.27 5.68
N PHE A 83 -1.67 -7.60 6.41
CA PHE A 83 -2.07 -6.49 7.28
C PHE A 83 -2.49 -5.28 6.44
N CYS A 84 -3.17 -4.30 7.06
CA CYS A 84 -3.58 -3.07 6.38
C CYS A 84 -3.00 -1.84 7.10
N ILE A 85 -2.62 -0.82 6.32
CA ILE A 85 -2.38 0.53 6.84
C ILE A 85 -3.53 1.43 6.41
N CYS A 86 -4.15 2.11 7.37
CA CYS A 86 -5.27 3.01 7.14
C CYS A 86 -4.88 4.45 7.44
N GLU A 87 -5.42 5.40 6.67
CA GLU A 87 -5.32 6.82 6.98
C GLU A 87 -6.56 7.33 7.74
N LYS A 88 -6.38 8.42 8.47
CA LYS A 88 -7.49 9.17 9.08
C LYS A 88 -7.18 10.66 9.09
N MET A 89 -8.21 11.47 8.97
CA MET A 89 -8.07 12.92 9.12
C MET A 89 -7.62 13.29 10.55
N LYS A 90 -6.66 14.21 10.64
CA LYS A 90 -6.25 14.78 11.92
C LYS A 90 -7.41 15.61 12.48
N LYS A 91 -7.78 15.36 13.74
CA LYS A 91 -8.78 16.20 14.42
C LYS A 91 -8.27 17.64 14.53
N PRO A 92 -9.11 18.66 14.28
CA PRO A 92 -8.70 20.04 14.45
C PRO A 92 -8.32 20.28 15.92
N VAL A 93 -7.16 20.92 16.14
CA VAL A 93 -6.74 21.35 17.47
C VAL A 93 -7.57 22.58 17.80
N ARG A 94 -8.41 22.51 18.84
CA ARG A 94 -9.06 23.70 19.39
C ARG A 94 -7.96 24.63 19.90
N LYS A 95 -7.79 25.79 19.28
CA LYS A 95 -6.98 26.87 19.84
C LYS A 95 -7.84 27.55 20.91
N ASN A 96 -7.37 27.52 22.15
CA ASN A 96 -7.89 28.38 23.23
C ASN A 96 -7.27 29.77 23.08
#